data_AF-A0A9K3GG21-F1
#
_entry.id   AF-A0A9K3GG21-F1
#
_cell.length_a   1.000
_cell.length_b   1.000
_cell.length_c   1.000
_cell.angle_alpha   90.00
_cell.angle_beta   90.00
_cell.angle_gamma   90.00
#
_symmetry.space_group_name_H-M   'P 1'
#
loop_
_entity.id
_entity.type
_entity.pdbx_description
1 polymer ?
#
loop_
_entity_poly.entity_id
_entity_poly.type
_entity_poly.pdbx_seq_one_letter_code
_entity_poly.pdbx_strand_id
1 'polypeptide(L)'
;MTFHADRTNMVNALRLISPSDGQVLFTEMLPAQGFEVSLPMPHFITFETRDSIVGVSYAFETDALELSKAVLSRYPPSHQTPEQMATRQTLFGKLRESFSHGHEEDNTQQLVIGAPTDFQHEHTIGFDYDTGVFDLSAMPEELLDMFRAAGIKDEELQQPEYAQFLFDQIDKAVKK
;
A
#
# COMPACT_ATOMS: atom_id res chain seq x y z
N MET A 1 -4.58 1.88 -6.15
CA MET A 1 -5.43 0.76 -5.69
C MET A 1 -6.89 1.18 -5.79
N THR A 2 -7.76 0.30 -6.28
CA THR A 2 -9.15 0.63 -6.61
C THR A 2 -10.09 -0.40 -5.99
N PHE A 3 -11.18 0.07 -5.38
CA PHE A 3 -12.24 -0.78 -4.85
C PHE A 3 -13.29 -1.03 -5.94
N HIS A 4 -13.53 -2.30 -6.28
CA HIS A 4 -14.50 -2.67 -7.30
C HIS A 4 -15.62 -3.53 -6.70
N ALA A 5 -16.87 -3.11 -6.91
CA ALA A 5 -18.04 -3.89 -6.52
C ALA A 5 -18.73 -4.41 -7.79
N ASP A 6 -18.69 -5.72 -8.03
CA ASP A 6 -19.49 -6.34 -9.08
C ASP A 6 -20.90 -6.60 -8.55
N ARG A 7 -21.85 -5.77 -9.00
CA ARG A 7 -23.26 -5.84 -8.61
C ARG A 7 -23.97 -7.06 -9.19
N THR A 8 -23.44 -7.69 -10.23
CA THR A 8 -24.07 -8.81 -10.93
C THR A 8 -23.85 -10.11 -10.17
N ASN A 9 -22.65 -10.31 -9.64
CA ASN A 9 -22.27 -11.50 -8.89
C ASN A 9 -22.27 -11.31 -7.36
N MET A 10 -22.62 -10.11 -6.89
CA MET A 10 -22.53 -9.71 -5.47
C MET A 10 -21.13 -9.86 -4.86
N VAL A 11 -20.09 -9.94 -5.69
CA VAL A 11 -18.70 -10.06 -5.25
C VAL A 11 -18.09 -8.67 -5.18
N ASN A 12 -17.55 -8.33 -4.02
CA ASN A 12 -16.70 -7.15 -3.88
C ASN A 12 -15.24 -7.60 -3.98
N ALA A 13 -14.40 -6.82 -4.64
CA ALA A 13 -12.98 -7.11 -4.77
C ALA A 13 -12.17 -5.82 -4.60
N LEU A 14 -11.02 -5.95 -3.94
CA LEU A 14 -9.99 -4.92 -3.96
C LEU A 14 -8.98 -5.28 -5.04
N ARG A 15 -8.63 -4.29 -5.88
CA ARG A 15 -7.67 -4.49 -6.96
C ARG A 15 -6.57 -3.44 -6.92
N LEU A 16 -5.32 -3.86 -6.98
CA LEU A 16 -4.23 -2.96 -7.31
C LEU A 16 -4.07 -2.98 -8.82
N ILE A 17 -4.25 -1.82 -9.44
CA ILE A 17 -4.12 -1.65 -10.88
C ILE A 17 -2.95 -0.71 -11.11
N SER A 18 -2.01 -1.15 -11.95
CA SER A 18 -0.89 -0.36 -12.42
C SER A 18 -1.41 0.85 -13.21
N PRO A 19 -0.97 2.07 -12.88
CA PRO A 19 -1.46 3.27 -13.55
C PRO A 19 -0.90 3.44 -14.97
N SER A 20 0.25 2.81 -15.29
CA SER A 20 0.92 2.96 -16.58
C SER A 20 0.25 2.19 -17.70
N ASP A 21 -0.17 0.95 -17.42
CA ASP A 21 -0.66 -0.01 -18.42
C ASP A 21 -2.02 -0.62 -18.08
N GLY A 22 -2.58 -0.28 -16.91
CA GLY A 22 -3.86 -0.84 -16.45
C GLY A 22 -3.77 -2.30 -16.02
N GLN A 23 -2.57 -2.86 -15.87
CA GLN A 23 -2.39 -4.25 -15.44
C GLN A 23 -2.88 -4.42 -13.99
N VAL A 24 -3.58 -5.52 -13.72
CA VAL A 24 -3.98 -5.87 -12.35
C VAL A 24 -2.80 -6.56 -11.66
N LEU A 25 -2.19 -5.88 -10.70
CA LEU A 25 -1.04 -6.35 -9.92
C LEU A 25 -1.46 -7.18 -8.70
N PHE A 26 -2.63 -6.90 -8.14
CA PHE A 26 -3.17 -7.61 -6.98
C PHE A 26 -4.69 -7.68 -7.06
N THR A 27 -5.29 -8.78 -6.60
CA THR A 27 -6.74 -8.90 -6.43
C THR A 27 -7.05 -9.71 -5.18
N GLU A 28 -7.83 -9.12 -4.28
CA GLU A 28 -8.42 -9.83 -3.14
C GLU A 28 -9.94 -9.86 -3.27
N MET A 29 -10.52 -11.06 -3.13
CA MET A 29 -11.97 -11.24 -3.06
C MET A 29 -12.44 -11.00 -1.63
N LEU A 30 -13.33 -10.04 -1.46
CA LEU A 30 -13.80 -9.65 -0.14
C LEU A 30 -15.02 -10.47 0.29
N PRO A 31 -15.18 -10.72 1.60
CA PRO A 31 -16.35 -11.41 2.12
C PRO A 31 -17.62 -10.60 1.86
N ALA A 32 -18.76 -11.28 1.77
CA ALA A 32 -20.04 -10.62 1.51
C ALA A 32 -20.46 -9.65 2.63
N GLN A 33 -19.97 -9.85 3.85
CA GLN A 33 -20.28 -9.06 5.04
C GLN A 33 -19.05 -8.96 5.94
N GLY A 34 -19.01 -7.92 6.79
CA GLY A 34 -18.02 -7.81 7.86
C GLY A 34 -16.58 -7.52 7.42
N PHE A 35 -16.37 -7.09 6.17
CA PHE A 35 -15.06 -6.61 5.74
C PHE A 35 -14.74 -5.26 6.39
N GLU A 36 -13.50 -5.10 6.87
CA GLU A 36 -13.01 -3.90 7.53
C GLU A 36 -11.59 -3.58 7.08
N VAL A 37 -11.30 -2.29 7.03
CA VAL A 37 -9.95 -1.76 6.88
C VAL A 37 -9.61 -0.99 8.14
N SER A 38 -8.39 -1.07 8.63
CA SER A 38 -7.83 -0.22 9.69
C SER A 38 -6.99 0.89 9.09
N LEU A 39 -6.97 2.06 9.73
CA LEU A 39 -6.11 3.19 9.38
C LEU A 39 -5.07 3.36 10.50
N PRO A 40 -3.99 2.57 10.56
CA PRO A 40 -2.91 2.81 11.52
C PRO A 40 -2.32 4.23 11.38
N MET A 41 -2.15 4.73 10.15
CA MET A 41 -1.70 6.09 9.82
C MET A 41 -2.61 6.71 8.74
N PRO A 42 -2.65 8.06 8.58
CA PRO A 42 -3.50 8.72 7.58
C PRO A 42 -3.28 8.25 6.13
N HIS A 43 -2.05 7.86 5.78
CA HIS A 43 -1.67 7.38 4.45
C HIS A 43 -1.52 5.85 4.36
N PHE A 44 -1.76 5.12 5.45
CA PHE A 44 -1.51 3.68 5.52
C PHE A 44 -2.74 2.95 6.02
N ILE A 45 -3.32 2.10 5.19
CA ILE A 45 -4.41 1.21 5.58
C ILE A 45 -3.90 -0.21 5.75
N THR A 46 -4.56 -0.98 6.62
CA THR A 46 -4.36 -2.42 6.73
C THR A 46 -5.69 -3.16 6.70
N PHE A 47 -5.70 -4.38 6.19
CA PHE A 47 -6.85 -5.26 6.29
C PHE A 47 -6.39 -6.71 6.33
N GLU A 48 -7.22 -7.56 6.92
CA GLU A 48 -6.97 -9.00 7.01
C GLU A 48 -7.54 -9.69 5.76
N THR A 49 -6.76 -10.59 5.18
CA THR A 49 -7.18 -11.52 4.13
C THR A 49 -7.37 -12.91 4.74
N ARG A 50 -7.47 -13.97 3.94
CA ARG A 50 -7.63 -15.33 4.47
C ARG A 50 -6.39 -15.82 5.25
N ASP A 51 -5.20 -15.42 4.82
CA ASP A 51 -3.93 -16.00 5.24
C ASP A 51 -2.87 -14.97 5.62
N SER A 52 -3.16 -13.69 5.46
CA SER A 52 -2.21 -12.61 5.66
C SER A 52 -2.89 -11.32 6.13
N ILE A 53 -2.08 -10.37 6.57
CA ILE A 53 -2.50 -8.99 6.77
C ILE A 53 -1.85 -8.17 5.66
N VAL A 54 -2.67 -7.51 4.87
CA VAL A 54 -2.21 -6.65 3.78
C VAL A 54 -2.17 -5.22 4.28
N GLY A 55 -1.03 -4.56 4.08
CA GLY A 55 -0.83 -3.14 4.31
C GLY A 55 -0.67 -2.40 2.99
N VAL A 56 -1.36 -1.27 2.83
CA VAL A 56 -1.31 -0.45 1.61
C VAL A 56 -0.92 0.97 2.00
N SER A 57 0.22 1.40 1.48
CA SER A 57 0.70 2.78 1.62
C SER A 57 0.27 3.62 0.42
N TYR A 58 -0.29 4.79 0.70
CA TYR A 58 -0.72 5.76 -0.28
C TYR A 58 0.24 6.94 -0.31
N ALA A 59 0.48 7.47 -1.50
CA ALA A 59 1.24 8.72 -1.65
C ALA A 59 0.47 9.92 -1.05
N PHE A 60 -0.86 9.87 -1.09
CA PHE A 60 -1.74 10.92 -0.59
C PHE A 60 -2.76 10.36 0.41
N GLU A 61 -2.90 11.03 1.55
CA GLU A 61 -3.88 10.68 2.58
C GLU A 61 -5.33 10.73 2.07
N THR A 62 -5.60 11.58 1.07
CA THR A 62 -6.91 11.68 0.41
C THR A 62 -7.33 10.36 -0.21
N ASP A 63 -6.40 9.61 -0.78
CA ASP A 63 -6.70 8.36 -1.48
C ASP A 63 -7.02 7.24 -0.49
N ALA A 64 -6.23 7.16 0.61
CA ALA A 64 -6.48 6.26 1.72
C ALA A 64 -7.85 6.53 2.36
N LEU A 65 -8.20 7.82 2.50
CA LEU A 65 -9.47 8.28 3.03
C LEU A 65 -10.66 7.91 2.14
N GLU A 66 -10.54 8.12 0.82
CA GLU A 66 -11.58 7.77 -0.15
C GLU A 66 -11.86 6.27 -0.18
N LEU A 67 -10.82 5.44 -0.15
CA LEU A 67 -11.00 3.99 -0.06
C LEU A 67 -11.72 3.60 1.23
N SER A 68 -11.29 4.17 2.36
CA SER A 68 -11.89 3.88 3.67
C SER A 68 -13.38 4.22 3.70
N LYS A 69 -13.76 5.37 3.11
CA LYS A 69 -15.18 5.73 2.95
C LYS A 69 -15.94 4.75 2.07
N ALA A 70 -15.36 4.34 0.94
CA ALA A 70 -15.99 3.38 0.04
C ALA A 70 -16.25 2.04 0.73
N VAL A 71 -15.28 1.56 1.51
CA VAL A 71 -15.42 0.35 2.33
C VAL A 71 -16.50 0.51 3.39
N LEU A 72 -16.49 1.60 4.17
CA LEU A 72 -17.49 1.85 5.21
C LEU A 72 -18.91 1.96 4.65
N SER A 73 -19.07 2.59 3.48
CA SER A 73 -20.35 2.70 2.79
C SER A 73 -20.87 1.33 2.34
N ARG A 74 -19.98 0.45 1.89
CA ARG A 74 -20.33 -0.88 1.41
C ARG A 74 -20.59 -1.89 2.53
N TYR A 75 -19.84 -1.76 3.63
CA TYR A 75 -19.90 -2.62 4.81
C TYR A 75 -20.31 -1.78 6.03
N PRO A 76 -21.60 -1.39 6.10
CA PRO A 76 -22.13 -0.67 7.24
C PRO A 76 -22.09 -1.57 8.49
N PRO A 77 -22.04 -0.97 9.69
CA PRO A 77 -21.77 -1.67 10.96
C PRO A 77 -22.91 -2.57 11.46
N SER A 78 -23.79 -3.09 10.61
CA SER A 78 -25.07 -3.69 11.03
C SER A 78 -25.01 -5.11 11.60
N HIS A 79 -23.88 -5.83 11.57
CA HIS A 79 -23.81 -7.21 12.09
C HIS A 79 -22.41 -7.58 12.65
N GLN A 80 -22.01 -7.03 13.80
CA GLN A 80 -20.67 -7.29 14.34
C GLN A 80 -20.62 -7.48 15.86
N THR A 81 -19.60 -8.24 16.28
CA THR A 81 -19.26 -8.58 17.67
C THR A 81 -18.56 -7.40 18.36
N PRO A 82 -18.50 -7.35 19.72
CA PRO A 82 -17.89 -6.25 20.47
C PRO A 82 -16.42 -5.96 20.11
N GLU A 83 -15.68 -6.96 19.65
CA GLU A 83 -14.25 -6.87 19.28
C GLU A 83 -14.03 -6.07 17.99
N GLN A 84 -14.91 -6.26 17.00
CA GLN A 84 -14.93 -5.50 15.74
C GLN A 84 -15.34 -4.03 15.96
N MET A 85 -16.14 -3.75 16.99
CA MET A 85 -16.53 -2.37 17.34
C MET A 85 -15.35 -1.52 17.85
N ALA A 86 -14.36 -2.12 18.53
CA ALA A 86 -13.20 -1.41 19.06
C ALA A 86 -12.27 -0.91 17.96
N THR A 87 -11.98 -1.75 16.95
CA THR A 87 -11.18 -1.38 15.77
C THR A 87 -11.88 -0.33 14.91
N ARG A 88 -13.21 -0.39 14.79
CA ARG A 88 -14.00 0.64 14.10
C ARG A 88 -14.06 1.98 14.81
N GLN A 89 -14.08 2.01 16.15
CA GLN A 89 -14.04 3.27 16.90
C GLN A 89 -12.74 4.03 16.64
N THR A 90 -11.61 3.33 16.54
CA THR A 90 -10.33 3.91 16.12
C THR A 90 -10.36 4.39 14.67
N LEU A 91 -10.99 3.66 13.75
CA LEU A 91 -11.18 4.13 12.37
C LEU A 91 -12.03 5.39 12.26
N PHE A 92 -13.23 5.41 12.85
CA PHE A 92 -14.10 6.59 12.80
C PHE A 92 -13.50 7.78 13.55
N GLY A 93 -12.76 7.54 14.65
CA GLY A 93 -11.99 8.55 15.36
C GLY A 93 -10.90 9.15 14.48
N LYS A 94 -10.07 8.31 13.86
CA LYS A 94 -8.99 8.73 12.96
C LYS A 94 -9.53 9.41 11.69
N LEU A 95 -10.59 8.88 11.09
CA LEU A 95 -11.25 9.52 9.95
C LEU A 95 -11.71 10.94 10.33
N ARG A 96 -12.30 11.10 11.52
CA ARG A 96 -12.77 12.39 12.06
C ARG A 96 -11.63 13.35 12.38
N GLU A 97 -10.51 12.87 12.91
CA GLU A 97 -9.28 13.65 13.14
C GLU A 97 -8.65 14.10 11.82
N SER A 98 -8.61 13.25 10.79
CA SER A 98 -8.17 13.60 9.44
C SER A 98 -9.04 14.69 8.77
N PHE A 99 -10.28 14.90 9.24
CA PHE A 99 -11.12 16.03 8.80
C PHE A 99 -10.93 17.29 9.64
N SER A 100 -10.24 17.24 10.79
CA SER A 100 -10.33 18.31 11.78
C SER A 100 -9.21 19.34 11.76
N HIS A 101 -7.91 19.05 11.63
CA HIS A 101 -6.86 20.10 11.49
C HIS A 101 -5.54 19.57 10.89
N GLY A 102 -4.79 20.46 10.24
CA GLY A 102 -3.53 20.17 9.54
C GLY A 102 -2.35 19.84 10.46
N HIS A 103 -1.34 19.19 9.86
CA HIS A 103 0.01 18.89 10.36
C HIS A 103 0.23 19.14 11.86
N GLU A 104 -0.07 18.13 12.67
CA GLU A 104 0.57 17.93 13.97
C GLU A 104 0.97 16.44 14.08
N GLU A 105 2.27 16.20 14.30
CA GLU A 105 2.82 14.88 14.56
C GLU A 105 2.32 14.40 15.93
N ASP A 106 1.38 13.46 15.97
CA ASP A 106 0.94 12.85 17.24
C ASP A 106 1.32 11.37 17.36
N ASN A 107 2.06 11.15 18.44
CA ASN A 107 2.36 9.95 19.20
C ASN A 107 1.77 8.62 18.67
N THR A 108 2.60 7.90 17.92
CA THR A 108 2.38 6.49 17.54
C THR A 108 2.26 5.64 18.80
N GLN A 109 1.02 5.31 19.19
CA GLN A 109 0.77 4.20 20.09
C GLN A 109 1.44 2.97 19.51
N GLN A 110 2.45 2.48 20.23
CA GLN A 110 3.30 1.35 19.90
C GLN A 110 2.42 0.14 19.59
N LEU A 111 2.16 -0.08 18.31
CA LEU A 111 1.44 -1.24 17.79
C LEU A 111 2.23 -2.49 18.17
N VAL A 112 1.68 -3.31 19.07
CA VAL A 112 2.17 -4.68 19.30
C VAL A 112 1.61 -5.59 18.21
N ILE A 113 1.85 -5.23 16.95
CA ILE A 113 1.84 -6.20 15.87
C ILE A 113 3.16 -6.93 16.08
N GLY A 114 3.12 -8.21 16.48
CA GLY A 114 4.34 -9.00 16.55
C GLY A 114 5.14 -8.77 15.27
N ALA A 115 6.44 -8.50 15.39
CA ALA A 115 7.26 -8.09 14.23
C ALA A 115 6.92 -9.02 13.06
N PRO A 116 6.45 -8.48 11.92
CA PRO A 116 5.96 -9.31 10.83
C PRO A 116 7.05 -10.31 10.47
N THR A 117 6.82 -11.57 10.79
CA THR A 117 7.69 -12.67 10.38
C THR A 117 7.35 -12.98 8.93
N ASP A 118 8.38 -13.07 8.08
CA ASP A 118 8.24 -13.28 6.63
C ASP A 118 7.65 -12.07 5.88
N PHE A 119 8.05 -10.85 6.26
CA PHE A 119 7.74 -9.66 5.48
C PHE A 119 8.42 -9.76 4.10
N GLN A 120 7.64 -10.05 3.06
CA GLN A 120 8.11 -10.10 1.68
C GLN A 120 7.83 -8.76 0.98
N HIS A 121 8.90 -8.08 0.56
CA HIS A 121 8.80 -6.91 -0.30
C HIS A 121 8.54 -7.40 -1.74
N GLU A 122 7.28 -7.70 -2.08
CA GLU A 122 6.94 -8.23 -3.41
C GLU A 122 7.21 -7.26 -4.56
N HIS A 123 7.36 -5.96 -4.27
CA HIS A 123 7.76 -4.98 -5.28
C HIS A 123 8.62 -3.86 -4.69
N THR A 124 9.87 -3.80 -5.14
CA THR A 124 10.65 -2.56 -5.16
C THR A 124 10.77 -2.16 -6.62
N ILE A 125 10.45 -0.91 -6.94
CA ILE A 125 10.26 -0.43 -8.31
C ILE A 125 11.45 -0.86 -9.20
N GLY A 126 11.18 -1.78 -10.12
CA GLY A 126 12.10 -2.21 -11.16
C GLY A 126 13.42 -2.81 -10.69
N PHE A 127 13.60 -3.31 -9.46
CA PHE A 127 14.81 -4.04 -9.04
C PHE A 127 14.50 -5.52 -8.82
N ASP A 128 15.23 -6.39 -9.52
CA ASP A 128 15.08 -7.83 -9.43
C ASP A 128 16.12 -8.39 -8.44
N TYR A 129 15.63 -8.98 -7.35
CA TYR A 129 16.47 -9.55 -6.30
C TYR A 129 17.13 -10.88 -6.69
N ASP A 130 16.56 -11.61 -7.66
CA ASP A 130 17.12 -12.88 -8.12
C ASP A 130 18.32 -12.65 -9.04
N THR A 131 18.24 -11.61 -9.88
CA THR A 131 19.30 -11.27 -10.84
C THR A 131 20.24 -10.17 -10.33
N GLY A 132 19.81 -9.38 -9.34
CA GLY A 132 20.58 -8.27 -8.76
C GLY A 132 20.69 -7.06 -9.67
N VAL A 133 19.81 -6.93 -10.67
CA VAL A 133 19.81 -5.84 -11.65
C VAL A 133 18.47 -5.13 -11.69
N PHE A 134 18.45 -3.94 -12.30
CA PHE A 134 17.20 -3.26 -12.54
C PHE A 134 16.47 -3.84 -13.77
N ASP A 135 15.19 -4.17 -13.65
CA ASP A 135 14.31 -4.41 -14.79
C ASP A 135 13.85 -3.08 -15.38
N LEU A 136 14.54 -2.64 -16.42
CA LEU A 136 14.25 -1.39 -17.15
C LEU A 136 12.89 -1.43 -17.84
N SER A 137 12.32 -2.61 -18.11
CA SER A 137 11.02 -2.74 -18.76
C SER A 137 9.86 -2.57 -17.79
N ALA A 138 10.07 -2.95 -16.52
CA ALA A 138 9.12 -2.74 -15.43
C ALA A 138 9.34 -1.40 -14.69
N MET A 139 10.36 -0.62 -15.08
CA MET A 139 10.70 0.65 -14.45
C MET A 139 9.90 1.82 -15.05
N PRO A 140 9.35 2.74 -14.22
CA PRO A 140 8.75 3.98 -14.67
C PRO A 140 9.73 4.85 -15.47
N GLU A 141 9.27 5.45 -16.57
CA GLU A 141 10.07 6.34 -17.43
C GLU A 141 10.64 7.54 -16.67
N GLU A 142 9.92 8.06 -15.67
CA GLU A 142 10.38 9.16 -14.81
C GLU A 142 11.62 8.80 -13.98
N LEU A 143 11.72 7.55 -13.50
CA LEU A 143 12.90 7.10 -12.76
C LEU A 143 14.09 6.87 -13.70
N LEU A 144 13.84 6.36 -14.90
CA LEU A 144 14.86 6.25 -15.95
C LEU A 144 15.42 7.62 -16.34
N ASP A 145 14.55 8.61 -16.52
CA ASP A 145 14.96 9.98 -16.79
C ASP A 145 15.76 10.59 -15.64
N MET A 146 15.44 10.26 -14.39
CA MET A 146 16.24 10.66 -13.23
C MET A 146 17.65 10.05 -13.27
N PHE A 147 17.78 8.75 -13.56
CA PHE A 147 19.09 8.10 -13.70
C PHE A 147 19.91 8.71 -14.84
N ARG A 148 19.29 8.92 -16.00
CA ARG A 148 19.92 9.57 -17.16
C ARG A 148 20.33 11.01 -16.86
N ALA A 149 19.49 11.76 -16.15
CA ALA A 149 19.82 13.12 -15.71
C ALA A 149 20.99 13.15 -14.71
N ALA A 150 21.15 12.10 -13.91
CA ALA A 150 22.30 11.89 -13.03
C ALA A 150 23.55 11.37 -13.78
N GLY A 151 23.46 11.15 -15.10
CA GLY A 151 24.55 10.66 -15.93
C GLY A 151 24.76 9.14 -15.89
N ILE A 152 23.82 8.40 -15.31
CA ILE A 152 23.84 6.94 -15.22
C ILE A 152 23.21 6.38 -16.49
N LYS A 153 23.92 5.44 -17.14
CA LYS A 153 23.43 4.81 -18.38
C LYS A 153 22.62 3.56 -18.09
N ASP A 154 21.71 3.25 -19.00
CA ASP A 154 20.88 2.05 -18.96
C ASP A 154 21.75 0.77 -18.87
N GLU A 155 22.93 0.75 -19.50
CA GLU A 155 23.85 -0.41 -19.40
C GLU A 155 24.49 -0.59 -18.02
N GLU A 156 24.61 0.49 -17.24
CA GLU A 156 25.16 0.45 -15.88
C GLU A 156 24.11 -0.05 -14.88
N LEU A 157 22.83 0.22 -15.14
CA LEU A 157 21.70 -0.32 -14.36
C LEU A 157 21.51 -1.84 -14.55
N GLN A 158 22.07 -2.40 -15.62
CA GLN A 158 22.13 -3.84 -15.89
C GLN A 158 23.36 -4.53 -15.27
N GLN A 159 24.28 -3.77 -14.64
CA GLN A 159 25.45 -4.35 -13.99
C GLN A 159 25.14 -4.67 -12.53
N PRO A 160 25.24 -5.93 -12.08
CA PRO A 160 24.78 -6.32 -10.74
C PRO A 160 25.45 -5.54 -9.61
N GLU A 161 26.78 -5.35 -9.71
CA GLU A 161 27.57 -4.64 -8.68
C GLU A 161 27.18 -3.16 -8.57
N TYR A 162 26.90 -2.51 -9.71
CA TYR A 162 26.55 -1.10 -9.75
C TYR A 162 25.07 -0.87 -9.40
N ALA A 163 24.19 -1.76 -9.88
CA ALA A 163 22.78 -1.76 -9.57
C ALA A 163 22.53 -1.94 -8.07
N GLN A 164 23.20 -2.92 -7.44
CA GLN A 164 23.17 -3.08 -5.98
C GLN A 164 23.71 -1.85 -5.25
N PHE A 165 24.81 -1.25 -5.72
CA PHE A 165 25.34 -0.04 -5.10
C PHE A 165 24.33 1.12 -5.14
N LEU A 166 23.71 1.36 -6.30
CA LEU A 166 22.68 2.41 -6.44
C LEU A 166 21.47 2.12 -5.57
N PHE A 167 21.01 0.86 -5.55
CA PHE A 167 19.93 0.41 -4.69
C PHE A 167 20.21 0.72 -3.22
N ASP A 168 21.41 0.35 -2.73
CA ASP A 168 21.85 0.64 -1.37
C ASP A 168 21.89 2.14 -1.05
N GLN A 169 22.29 2.98 -2.00
CA GLN A 169 22.30 4.44 -1.81
C GLN A 169 20.87 5.00 -1.73
N ILE A 170 19.96 4.51 -2.57
CA ILE A 170 18.55 4.92 -2.56
C ILE A 170 17.88 4.46 -1.26
N ASP A 171 18.07 3.21 -0.85
CA ASP A 171 17.52 2.66 0.39
C ASP A 171 18.03 3.44 1.63
N LYS A 172 19.31 3.80 1.67
CA LYS A 172 19.87 4.67 2.72
C LYS A 172 19.31 6.09 2.70
N ALA A 173 18.98 6.64 1.53
CA ALA A 173 18.42 7.98 1.39
C ALA A 173 16.95 8.05 1.82
N VAL A 174 16.18 6.98 1.57
CA VAL A 174 14.77 6.86 1.97
C VAL A 174 14.62 6.61 3.48
N LYS A 175 15.62 5.98 4.11
CA LYS A 175 15.65 5.69 5.57
C LYS A 175 16.14 6.86 6.45
N LYS A 176 16.27 8.07 5.91
CA LYS A 176 16.64 9.29 6.65
C LYS A 176 15.42 10.16 6.93
#